data_AF-A0A016UJI1-F1
#
_entry.id   AF-A0A016UJI1-F1
#
_cell.length_a   1.000
_cell.length_b   1.000
_cell.length_c   1.000
_cell.angle_alpha   90.00
_cell.angle_beta   90.00
_cell.angle_gamma   90.00
#
_symmetry.space_group_name_H-M   'P 1'
#
loop_
_entity.id
_entity.type
_entity.pdbx_description
1 polymer ?
#
loop_
_entity_poly.entity_id
_entity_poly.type
_entity_poly.pdbx_seq_one_letter_code
_entity_poly.pdbx_strand_id
1 'polypeptide(L)' 'MKIFEHVIDRRIREIVQLSPNQCGFVPGCGTTDAIHAARLLIEEHREKEKPLHIAFLDLEKAFGRIPHEVIL' A
#
# COMPACT_ATOMS: atom_id res chain seq x y z
N MET A 1 -13.69 13.42 19.01
CA MET A 1 -13.22 13.60 17.62
C MET A 1 -13.09 12.30 16.82
N LYS A 2 -12.60 11.20 17.43
CA LYS A 2 -12.42 9.89 16.75
C LYS A 2 -13.65 9.28 16.06
N ILE A 3 -14.86 9.59 16.55
CA ILE A 3 -16.12 9.08 15.95
C ILE A 3 -16.34 9.68 14.55
N PHE A 4 -16.07 10.99 14.38
CA PHE A 4 -16.25 11.65 13.09
C PHE A 4 -15.25 11.12 12.05
N GLU A 5 -13.99 10.93 12.45
CA GLU A 5 -12.96 10.30 11.62
C GLU A 5 -13.38 8.91 11.13
N HIS A 6 -13.97 8.08 12.01
CA HIS A 6 -14.46 6.76 11.62
C HIS A 6 -15.62 6.81 10.61
N VAL A 7 -16.54 7.77 10.76
CA VAL A 7 -17.62 7.99 9.79
C VAL A 7 -17.07 8.40 8.44
N ILE A 8 -16.06 9.28 8.41
CA ILE A 8 -15.41 9.73 7.17
C ILE A 8 -14.61 8.59 6.53
N ASP A 9 -13.80 7.84 7.28
CA ASP A 9 -13.04 6.69 6.77
C ASP A 9 -13.96 5.65 6.10
N ARG A 10 -15.08 5.32 6.75
CA ARG A 10 -16.07 4.41 6.18
C ARG A 10 -16.60 4.89 4.83
N ARG A 11 -16.97 6.17 4.73
CA ARG A 11 -17.50 6.77 3.48
C ARG A 11 -16.45 6.83 2.39
N ILE A 12 -15.19 7.14 2.73
CA ILE A 12 -14.08 7.17 1.76
C ILE A 12 -13.83 5.76 1.20
N ARG A 13 -13.85 4.73 2.04
CA ARG A 13 -13.66 3.33 1.61
C ARG A 13 -14.75 2.83 0.64
N GLU A 14 -15.94 3.43 0.68
CA GLU A 14 -17.04 3.09 -0.25
C GLU A 14 -16.80 3.63 -1.67
N ILE A 15 -15.96 4.67 -1.83
CA ILE A 15 -15.74 5.35 -3.12
C ILE A 15 -14.31 5.17 -3.68
N VAL A 16 -13.34 4.86 -2.83
CA VAL A 16 -11.94 4.64 -3.24
C VAL A 16 -11.73 3.19 -3.63
N GLN A 17 -11.17 2.97 -4.82
CA GLN A 17 -10.65 1.67 -5.23
C GLN A 17 -9.14 1.64 -5.02
N LEU A 18 -8.66 0.71 -4.20
CA LEU A 18 -7.24 0.50 -3.96
C LEU A 18 -6.69 -0.53 -4.96
N SER A 19 -5.41 -0.39 -5.31
CA SER A 19 -4.71 -1.40 -6.10
C SER A 19 -4.68 -2.74 -5.35
N PRO A 20 -4.83 -3.89 -6.04
CA PRO A 20 -4.65 -5.21 -5.44
C PRO A 20 -3.27 -5.41 -4.78
N ASN A 21 -2.27 -4.63 -5.20
CA ASN A 21 -0.91 -4.70 -4.66
C ASN A 21 -0.75 -3.87 -3.36
N GLN A 22 -1.76 -3.08 -2.97
CA GLN A 22 -1.72 -2.28 -1.75
C GLN A 22 -2.00 -3.16 -0.54
N CYS A 23 -0.99 -3.32 0.32
CA CYS A 23 -1.13 -4.09 1.56
C CYS A 23 -1.25 -3.18 2.80
N GLY A 24 -0.87 -1.90 2.70
CA GLY A 24 -0.95 -0.95 3.81
C GLY A 24 -2.35 -0.38 4.00
N PHE A 25 -2.85 -0.38 5.24
CA PHE A 25 -4.16 0.17 5.62
C PHE A 25 -5.37 -0.51 4.92
N VAL A 26 -5.19 -1.73 4.44
CA VAL A 26 -6.23 -2.55 3.79
C VAL A 26 -6.72 -3.62 4.77
N PRO A 27 -8.03 -3.68 5.06
CA PRO A 27 -8.58 -4.76 5.89
C PRO A 27 -8.31 -6.13 5.26
N GLY A 28 -7.81 -7.07 6.05
CA GLY A 28 -7.55 -8.44 5.59
C GLY A 28 -6.28 -8.63 4.76
N CYS A 29 -5.45 -7.58 4.60
CA CYS A 29 -4.14 -7.66 3.96
C CYS A 29 -3.10 -6.96 4.86
N GLY A 30 -1.91 -7.54 5.01
CA GLY A 30 -0.89 -7.01 5.90
C GLY A 30 0.53 -7.20 5.41
N THR A 31 1.49 -6.89 6.29
CA THR A 31 2.92 -6.95 5.96
C THR A 31 3.37 -8.36 5.56
N THR A 32 2.77 -9.40 6.15
CA THR A 32 3.05 -10.79 5.80
C THR A 32 2.71 -11.08 4.34
N ASP A 33 1.56 -10.61 3.86
CA ASP A 33 1.12 -10.80 2.47
C ASP A 33 2.05 -10.08 1.49
N ALA A 34 2.42 -8.82 1.80
CA ALA A 34 3.37 -8.04 1.00
C ALA A 34 4.74 -8.74 0.89
N ILE A 35 5.28 -9.21 2.01
CA ILE A 35 6.56 -9.94 2.06
C ILE A 35 6.45 -11.25 1.27
N HIS A 36 5.34 -11.97 1.42
CA HIS A 36 5.12 -13.22 0.71
C HIS A 36 5.06 -12.99 -0.81
N ALA A 37 4.33 -11.98 -1.28
CA ALA A 37 4.27 -11.62 -2.70
C ALA A 37 5.66 -11.25 -3.26
N ALA A 38 6.45 -10.46 -2.52
CA ALA A 38 7.81 -10.13 -2.91
C ALA A 38 8.72 -11.37 -3.01
N ARG A 39 8.58 -12.33 -2.08
CA ARG A 39 9.32 -13.60 -2.10
C ARG A 39 8.96 -14.45 -3.31
N LEU A 40 7.66 -14.61 -3.60
CA LEU A 40 7.18 -15.34 -4.77
C LEU A 40 7.76 -14.75 -6.06
N LEU A 41 7.78 -13.42 -6.19
CA LEU A 41 8.36 -12.74 -7.35
C LEU A 41 9.86 -13.06 -7.51
N ILE A 42 10.62 -13.04 -6.41
CA ILE A 42 12.06 -13.35 -6.40
C ILE A 42 12.30 -14.81 -6.79
N GLU A 43 11.52 -15.74 -6.21
CA GLU A 43 11.63 -17.17 -6.47
C GLU A 43 11.30 -17.50 -7.93
N GLU A 44 10.22 -16.95 -8.48
CA GLU A 44 9.81 -17.17 -9.88
C GLU A 44 10.89 -16.72 -10.88
N HIS A 45 11.50 -15.56 -10.65
CA HIS A 45 12.56 -15.05 -11.54
C HIS A 45 13.83 -15.90 -11.43
N ARG A 46 14.15 -16.36 -10.21
CA ARG A 46 15.28 -17.25 -9.96
C ARG A 46 15.10 -18.60 -10.67
N GLU A 47 13.91 -19.19 -10.59
CA GLU A 47 13.59 -20.46 -11.28
C GLU A 47 13.68 -20.36 -12.80
N LYS A 48 13.32 -19.20 -13.37
CA LYS A 48 13.36 -18.94 -14.81
C LYS A 48 14.72 -18.44 -15.31
N GLU A 49 15.72 -18.34 -14.43
CA GLU A 49 17.03 -17.73 -14.70
C GLU A 49 16.92 -16.32 -15.31
N LYS A 50 15.88 -15.57 -14.93
CA LYS A 50 15.65 -14.21 -15.42
C LYS A 50 16.21 -13.17 -14.43
N PRO A 51 16.81 -12.08 -14.92
CA PRO A 51 17.23 -11.00 -14.05
C PRO A 51 16.00 -10.34 -13.41
N LEU A 52 16.10 -10.05 -12.11
CA LEU A 52 15.13 -9.27 -11.35
C LEU A 52 15.87 -8.12 -10.65
N HIS A 53 15.38 -6.90 -10.84
CA HIS A 53 15.88 -5.71 -10.17
C HIS A 53 14.78 -5.14 -9.28
N ILE A 54 15.10 -4.90 -8.00
CA ILE A 54 14.16 -4.39 -7.00
C ILE A 54 14.70 -3.06 -6.49
N ALA A 55 13.83 -2.04 -6.47
CA ALA A 55 14.11 -0.75 -5.87
C ALA A 55 13.25 -0.57 -4.62
N PHE A 56 13.88 -0.14 -3.52
CA PHE A 56 13.17 0.26 -2.31
C PHE A 56 12.88 1.76 -2.39
N LEU A 57 11.60 2.12 -2.32
CA LEU A 57 11.13 3.50 -2.32
C LEU A 57 10.45 3.79 -0.99
N ASP A 58 10.82 4.89 -0.35
CA ASP A 58 10.16 5.41 0.84
C ASP A 58 9.94 6.92 0.73
N LEU A 59 8.87 7.41 1.36
CA LEU A 59 8.49 8.83 1.33
C LEU A 59 8.88 9.52 2.63
N GLU A 60 9.74 10.52 2.55
CA GLU A 60 10.07 11.34 3.72
C GLU A 60 8.84 12.14 4.18
N LYS A 61 8.40 11.93 5.43
CA LYS A 61 7.24 12.61 6.05
C LYS A 61 5.95 12.45 5.24
N ALA A 62 5.59 11.22 4.86
CA ALA A 62 4.45 10.88 4.01
C ALA A 62 3.13 11.62 4.33
N PHE A 63 2.80 11.82 5.61
CA PHE A 63 1.59 12.55 6.01
C PHE A 63 1.81 14.06 6.20
N GLY A 64 3.03 14.49 6.52
CA GLY A 64 3.34 15.87 6.86
C GLY A 64 3.66 16.78 5.67
N ARG A 65 3.87 16.21 4.49
CA ARG A 65 4.21 16.94 3.26
C ARG A 65 3.10 16.98 2.21
N ILE A 66 1.90 16.50 2.54
CA ILE A 66 0.80 16.52 1.57
C ILE A 66 0.21 17.93 1.48
N PRO A 67 0.24 18.60 0.31
CA PRO A 67 -0.36 19.91 0.17
C PRO A 67 -1.88 19.84 0.35
N HIS A 68 -2.45 20.78 1.10
CA HIS A 68 -3.88 20.75 1.42
C HIS A 68 -4.75 20.95 0.18
N GLU A 69 -4.27 21.70 -0.82
CA GLU A 69 -4.96 21.90 -2.09
C GLU A 69 -5.16 20.63 -2.93
N VAL A 70 -4.51 19.52 -2.57
CA VAL A 70 -4.66 18.22 -3.25
C VAL A 70 -5.73 17.34 -2.58
N ILE A 71 -6.02 17.56 -1.29
CA ILE A 71 -6.95 16.73 -0.50
C ILE A 71 -8.27 17.46 -0.21
N LEU A 72 -8.25 18.79 -0.09
CA LEU A 72 -9.41 19.66 0.21
C LEU A 72 -9.97 20.29 -1.07
#